data_AF-A0A2H0WVM7-F1
#
_entry.id   AF-A0A2H0WVM7-F1
#
_cell.length_a   1.000
_cell.length_b   1.000
_cell.length_c   1.000
_cell.angle_alpha   90.00
_cell.angle_beta   90.00
_cell.angle_gamma   90.00
#
_symmetry.space_group_name_H-M   'P 1'
#
loop_
_entity.id
_entity.type
_entity.pdbx_description
1 polymer ?
#
loop_
_entity_poly.entity_id
_entity_poly.type
_entity_poly.pdbx_seq_one_letter_code
_entity_poly.pdbx_strand_id
1 'polypeptide(L)'
;EYAGSDGASQSLADTTPEAKMIISVGNANELIVLPPMEKIIGPIQDLTKLAGAYPQSLREDGSLEIELQGIIGATNQLGWSKLTCKEV
;
A
#
# COMPACT_ATOMS: atom_id res chain seq x y z
N GLU A 1 -10.78 -0.88 0.77
CA GLU A 1 -10.76 -0.15 2.06
C GLU A 1 -9.42 -0.30 2.74
N TYR A 2 -8.99 0.75 3.44
CA TYR A 2 -7.73 0.84 4.19
C TYR A 2 -8.01 0.91 5.70
N ALA A 3 -8.73 -0.09 6.21
CA ALA A 3 -9.22 -0.10 7.59
C ALA A 3 -8.12 -0.40 8.63
N GLY A 4 -6.90 -0.70 8.19
CA GLY A 4 -5.83 -1.18 9.07
C GLY A 4 -5.99 -2.66 9.39
N SER A 5 -4.93 -3.29 9.88
CA SER A 5 -4.90 -4.73 10.19
C SER A 5 -5.87 -5.14 11.32
N ASP A 6 -6.23 -4.20 12.18
CA ASP A 6 -7.23 -4.36 13.26
C ASP A 6 -8.62 -3.82 12.90
N GLY A 7 -8.78 -3.24 11.70
CA GLY A 7 -10.02 -2.62 11.24
C GLY A 7 -10.38 -1.31 11.95
N ALA A 8 -9.49 -0.75 12.78
CA ALA A 8 -9.76 0.43 13.59
C ALA A 8 -9.35 1.75 12.93
N SER A 9 -8.72 1.71 11.75
CA SER A 9 -8.39 2.93 11.01
C SER A 9 -9.66 3.62 10.56
N GLN A 10 -9.60 4.95 10.51
CA GLN A 10 -10.71 5.74 10.00
C GLN A 10 -11.07 5.28 8.59
N SER A 11 -12.37 5.04 8.36
CA SER A 11 -12.85 4.62 7.04
C SER A 11 -12.54 5.69 6.00
N LEU A 12 -12.09 5.26 4.83
CA LEU A 12 -11.92 6.11 3.66
C LEU A 12 -13.28 6.40 3.00
N ALA A 13 -14.24 5.49 3.16
CA ALA A 13 -15.59 5.65 2.67
C ALA A 13 -16.42 6.53 3.62
N ASP A 14 -16.44 7.83 3.35
CA ASP A 14 -17.42 8.74 3.95
C ASP A 14 -18.81 8.50 3.33
N THR A 15 -19.84 8.49 4.17
CA THR A 15 -21.24 8.31 3.75
C THR A 15 -22.12 9.44 4.28
N THR A 16 -23.31 9.58 3.70
CA THR A 16 -24.32 10.59 4.04
C THR A 16 -25.71 9.96 4.01
N PRO A 17 -26.72 10.45 4.76
CA PRO A 17 -28.05 9.85 4.80
C PRO A 17 -28.73 9.69 3.42
N GLU A 18 -28.34 10.50 2.43
CA GLU A 18 -28.84 10.45 1.06
C GLU A 18 -28.20 9.34 0.20
N ALA A 19 -27.12 8.72 0.67
CA ALA A 19 -26.40 7.68 -0.07
C ALA A 19 -27.27 6.42 -0.21
N LYS A 20 -27.45 5.94 -1.44
CA LYS A 20 -28.32 4.78 -1.74
C LYS A 20 -27.58 3.45 -1.81
N MET A 21 -26.28 3.46 -2.06
CA MET A 21 -25.45 2.26 -2.12
C MET A 21 -23.97 2.58 -1.91
N ILE A 22 -23.24 1.62 -1.36
CA ILE A 22 -21.78 1.60 -1.26
C ILE A 22 -21.30 0.36 -2.00
N ILE A 23 -20.31 0.52 -2.88
CA ILE A 23 -19.65 -0.60 -3.56
C ILE A 23 -18.24 -0.71 -2.98
N SER A 24 -17.98 -1.80 -2.26
CA SER A 24 -16.62 -2.13 -1.83
C SER A 24 -15.86 -2.77 -2.99
N VAL A 25 -14.59 -2.39 -3.15
CA VAL A 25 -13.64 -2.99 -4.10
C VAL A 25 -12.66 -3.95 -3.41
N GLY A 26 -12.93 -4.31 -2.15
CA GLY A 26 -12.13 -5.27 -1.39
C GLY A 26 -11.23 -4.65 -0.31
N ASN A 27 -10.41 -5.51 0.30
CA ASN A 27 -9.50 -5.19 1.40
C ASN A 27 -8.11 -4.82 0.87
N ALA A 28 -7.56 -3.68 1.29
CA ALA A 28 -6.19 -3.27 0.95
C ALA A 28 -5.17 -3.67 2.04
N ASN A 29 -5.62 -4.15 3.20
CA ASN A 29 -4.80 -4.54 4.35
C ASN A 29 -4.45 -6.03 4.38
N GLU A 30 -4.82 -6.81 3.35
CA GLU A 30 -4.49 -8.23 3.30
C GLU A 30 -2.97 -8.43 3.33
N LEU A 31 -2.47 -9.28 4.23
CA LEU A 31 -1.04 -9.58 4.28
C LEU A 31 -0.63 -10.47 3.11
N ILE A 32 0.45 -10.06 2.45
CA ILE A 32 1.07 -10.80 1.36
C ILE A 32 2.54 -11.00 1.64
N VAL A 33 3.08 -12.11 1.11
CA VAL A 33 4.50 -12.41 1.20
C VAL A 33 5.08 -12.38 -0.21
N LEU A 34 5.97 -11.42 -0.44
CA LEU A 34 6.77 -11.35 -1.65
C LEU A 34 8.06 -12.16 -1.46
N PRO A 35 8.47 -12.97 -2.45
CA PRO A 35 9.72 -13.70 -2.36
C PRO A 35 10.93 -12.75 -2.36
N PRO A 36 12.11 -13.22 -1.92
CA PRO A 36 13.34 -12.44 -2.02
C PRO A 36 13.59 -12.01 -3.47
N MET A 37 13.91 -10.72 -3.65
CA MET A 37 14.16 -10.15 -4.97
C MET A 37 15.63 -10.29 -5.35
N GLU A 38 15.91 -10.69 -6.59
CA GLU A 38 17.28 -10.76 -7.13
C GLU A 38 17.98 -9.39 -7.18
N LYS A 39 17.18 -8.32 -7.32
CA LYS A 39 17.65 -6.95 -7.42
C LYS A 39 16.81 -6.01 -6.57
N ILE A 40 17.48 -5.22 -5.73
CA ILE A 40 16.87 -4.17 -4.92
C ILE A 40 17.14 -2.82 -5.60
N ILE A 41 16.10 -1.99 -5.72
CA ILE A 41 16.20 -0.62 -6.25
C ILE A 41 15.78 0.33 -5.13
N GLY A 42 16.71 1.18 -4.71
CA GLY A 42 16.48 2.16 -3.63
C GLY A 42 16.95 1.70 -2.24
N PRO A 43 16.75 2.54 -1.22
CA PRO A 43 17.24 2.31 0.15
C PRO A 43 16.34 1.32 0.91
N ILE A 44 16.78 0.06 1.06
CA ILE A 44 15.99 -0.97 1.77
C ILE A 44 15.77 -0.65 3.25
N GLN A 45 16.67 0.10 3.88
CA GLN A 45 16.53 0.58 5.25
C GLN A 45 15.32 1.49 5.46
N ASP A 46 14.80 2.11 4.39
CA ASP A 46 13.62 2.97 4.43
C ASP A 46 12.32 2.20 4.22
N LEU A 47 12.35 0.86 4.14
CA LEU A 47 11.18 0.01 3.91
C LEU A 47 10.03 0.32 4.88
N THR A 48 10.33 0.61 6.15
CA THR A 48 9.33 0.90 7.18
C THR A 48 8.56 2.21 6.94
N LYS A 49 9.03 3.04 6.01
CA LYS A 49 8.33 4.26 5.56
C LYS A 49 7.31 3.97 4.45
N LEU A 50 7.34 2.78 3.86
CA LEU A 50 6.36 2.34 2.87
C LEU A 50 5.00 2.13 3.54
N ALA A 51 3.94 2.64 2.92
CA ALA A 51 2.57 2.35 3.35
C ALA A 51 2.29 0.83 3.27
N GLY A 52 1.78 0.25 4.35
CA GLY A 52 1.56 -1.19 4.46
C GLY A 52 2.79 -2.00 4.86
N ALA A 53 3.92 -1.36 5.16
CA ALA A 53 5.08 -2.02 5.77
C ALA A 53 5.16 -1.73 7.28
N TYR A 54 5.88 -2.60 7.99
CA TYR A 54 6.10 -2.58 9.43
C TYR A 54 7.58 -2.80 9.74
N PRO A 55 8.04 -2.55 10.99
CA PRO A 55 9.44 -2.76 11.36
C PRO A 55 10.00 -4.15 11.04
N GLN A 56 9.15 -5.18 11.05
CA GLN A 56 9.52 -6.57 10.76
C GLN A 56 9.13 -7.04 9.35
N SER A 57 8.78 -6.13 8.44
CA SER A 57 8.36 -6.50 7.08
C SER A 57 9.44 -7.20 6.26
N LEU A 58 10.72 -6.88 6.47
CA LEU A 58 11.83 -7.62 5.89
C LEU A 58 12.19 -8.80 6.79
N ARG A 59 11.99 -10.01 6.28
CA ARG A 59 12.33 -11.24 6.99
C ARG A 59 13.81 -11.59 6.82
N GLU A 60 14.32 -12.45 7.70
CA GLU A 60 15.72 -12.90 7.69
C GLU A 60 16.11 -13.64 6.40
N ASP A 61 15.16 -14.30 5.75
CA ASP A 61 15.35 -14.99 4.47
C ASP A 61 15.33 -14.03 3.26
N GLY A 62 15.14 -12.73 3.49
CA GLY A 62 15.04 -11.69 2.48
C GLY A 62 13.65 -11.56 1.84
N SER A 63 12.66 -12.36 2.26
CA SER A 63 11.27 -12.19 1.83
C SER A 63 10.63 -10.98 2.51
N LEU A 64 9.60 -10.42 1.87
CA LEU A 64 8.90 -9.23 2.35
C LEU A 64 7.45 -9.58 2.71
N GLU A 65 7.10 -9.45 3.99
CA GLU A 65 5.71 -9.49 4.45
C GLU A 65 5.18 -8.07 4.61
N ILE A 66 4.22 -7.70 3.77
CA ILE A 66 3.61 -6.37 3.73
C ILE A 66 2.11 -6.51 3.50
N GLU A 67 1.35 -5.44 3.76
CA GLU A 67 -0.04 -5.36 3.31
C GLU A 67 -0.11 -5.14 1.79
N LEU A 68 -1.17 -5.63 1.16
CA LEU A 68 -1.45 -5.51 -0.27
C LEU A 68 -1.39 -4.06 -0.76
N GLN A 69 -1.74 -3.10 0.09
CA GLN A 69 -1.62 -1.68 -0.23
C GLN A 69 -0.21 -1.22 -0.60
N GLY A 70 0.84 -1.91 -0.11
CA GLY A 70 2.22 -1.62 -0.50
C GLY A 70 2.47 -1.84 -2.00
N ILE A 71 1.68 -2.71 -2.65
CA ILE A 71 1.70 -2.89 -4.12
C ILE A 71 0.75 -1.90 -4.79
N ILE A 72 -0.48 -1.75 -4.28
CA ILE A 72 -1.50 -0.87 -4.89
C ILE A 72 -0.99 0.58 -4.94
N GLY A 73 -0.35 1.04 -3.86
CA GLY A 73 0.23 2.38 -3.75
C GLY A 73 1.60 2.54 -4.39
N ALA A 74 2.26 1.45 -4.83
CA ALA A 74 3.56 1.53 -5.51
C ALA A 74 3.47 2.17 -6.91
N THR A 75 2.27 2.23 -7.47
CA THR A 75 1.98 3.06 -8.64
C THR A 75 1.44 4.40 -8.13
N ASN A 76 1.89 5.53 -8.66
CA ASN A 76 1.39 6.83 -8.17
C ASN A 76 -0.08 7.12 -8.54
N GLN A 77 -0.84 6.10 -8.94
CA GLN A 77 -2.24 6.15 -9.36
C GLN A 77 -2.57 7.20 -10.43
N LEU A 78 -1.60 7.91 -11.00
CA LEU A 78 -1.84 8.93 -12.04
C LEU A 78 -2.19 8.31 -13.40
N GLY A 79 -2.21 6.97 -13.50
CA GLY A 79 -2.33 6.26 -14.77
C GLY A 79 -1.15 6.56 -15.69
N TRP A 80 -1.34 6.31 -16.99
CA TRP A 80 -0.31 6.61 -18.00
C TRP A 80 -0.45 8.06 -18.45
N SER A 81 0.51 8.93 -18.10
CA SER A 81 0.54 10.32 -18.55
C SER A 81 1.92 10.69 -19.14
N LYS A 82 1.96 11.71 -20.01
CA LYS A 82 3.21 12.27 -20.57
C LYS A 82 3.80 13.40 -19.72
N LEU A 83 3.30 13.59 -18.50
CA LEU A 83 3.73 14.67 -17.62
C LEU A 83 5.07 14.29 -16.98
N THR A 84 6.03 15.22 -17.01
CA THR A 84 7.34 15.10 -16.34
C THR A 84 7.47 16.19 -15.30
N CYS A 85 8.05 15.88 -14.14
CA CYS A 85 8.49 16.90 -13.19
C CYS A 85 9.81 17.52 -13.66
N LYS A 86 9.98 18.81 -13.38
CA LYS A 86 11.26 19.53 -13.50
C LYS A 86 11.45 20.28 -12.18
N GLU A 87 12.60 20.11 -11.54
CA GLU A 87 12.94 20.89 -10.35
C GLU A 87 12.94 22.39 -10.68
N VAL A 88 12.51 23.20 -9.71
CA VAL A 88 12.54 24.66 -9.74
C VAL A 88 13.74 25.14 -8.95
#